data_AF-A0A383B722-F1
#
_entry.id   AF-A0A383B722-F1
#
_cell.length_a   1.000
_cell.length_b   1.000
_cell.length_c   1.000
_cell.angle_alpha   90.00
_cell.angle_beta   90.00
_cell.angle_gamma   90.00
#
_symmetry.space_group_name_H-M   'P 1'
#
loop_
_entity.id
_entity.type
_entity.pdbx_description
1 polymer ?
#
loop_
_entity_poly.entity_id
_entity_poly.type
_entity_poly.pdbx_seq_one_letter_code
_entity_poly.pdbx_strand_id
1 'polypeptide(L)'
;MSFNLRGFKPNNEPLPDEPDWLANGDRAEEARKAYISWEQNTPGANFRNDVWYWRPLWDFVCEVCDDILTKEDMEEGKSDSGHVISKTKAKKIAARLRKVDKDLEKHQIDHERRNNNLPDEECELCGGTGKRALNE
;
A
#
# COMPACT_ATOMS: atom_id res chain seq x y z
N MET A 1 1.71 -2.08 8.92
CA MET A 1 0.47 -1.27 8.76
C MET A 1 -0.05 -1.39 7.33
N SER A 2 -1.22 -2.00 7.14
CA SER A 2 -1.96 -1.96 5.87
C SER A 2 -3.11 -0.96 6.01
N PHE A 3 -3.22 -0.02 5.07
CA PHE A 3 -4.30 0.97 5.09
C PHE A 3 -5.29 0.61 3.99
N ASN A 4 -6.45 0.10 4.39
CA ASN A 4 -7.59 -0.09 3.49
C ASN A 4 -8.21 1.30 3.24
N LEU A 5 -7.66 2.05 2.29
CA LEU A 5 -8.25 3.28 1.79
C LEU A 5 -9.33 2.93 0.74
N ARG A 6 -10.32 3.79 0.50
CA ARG A 6 -11.44 3.45 -0.38
C ARG A 6 -11.16 3.88 -1.83
N GLY A 7 -11.16 2.90 -2.74
CA GLY A 7 -11.30 2.92 -4.21
C GLY A 7 -10.58 3.98 -5.06
N PHE A 8 -9.77 3.55 -6.03
CA PHE A 8 -9.70 4.24 -7.34
C PHE A 8 -10.97 3.83 -8.13
N LYS A 9 -11.83 4.80 -8.47
CA LYS A 9 -13.19 4.58 -9.03
C LYS A 9 -14.06 3.67 -8.13
N PRO A 10 -14.39 4.11 -6.90
CA PRO A 10 -15.25 3.33 -6.02
C PRO A 10 -16.59 3.05 -6.69
N ASN A 11 -17.00 1.78 -6.71
CA ASN A 11 -18.25 1.35 -7.34
C ASN A 11 -19.44 1.29 -6.34
N ASN A 12 -19.19 1.64 -5.07
CA ASN A 12 -20.17 1.64 -3.98
C ASN A 12 -20.89 0.28 -3.75
N GLU A 13 -20.37 -0.82 -4.28
CA GLU A 13 -20.88 -2.16 -3.99
C GLU A 13 -20.76 -2.44 -2.48
N PRO A 14 -21.79 -2.99 -1.82
CA PRO A 14 -21.71 -3.38 -0.44
C PRO A 14 -20.67 -4.50 -0.25
N LEU A 15 -19.80 -4.32 0.74
CA LEU A 15 -18.84 -5.35 1.14
C LEU A 15 -19.61 -6.53 1.77
N PRO A 16 -19.33 -7.78 1.35
CA PRO A 16 -19.81 -8.96 2.05
C PRO A 16 -19.14 -9.08 3.42
N ASP A 17 -19.73 -9.88 4.30
CA ASP A 17 -19.12 -10.20 5.60
C ASP A 17 -17.75 -10.86 5.38
N GLU A 18 -16.74 -10.39 6.12
CA GLU A 18 -15.40 -10.98 6.05
C GLU A 18 -15.43 -12.43 6.58
N PRO A 19 -14.83 -13.38 5.84
CA PRO A 19 -14.70 -14.74 6.33
C PRO A 19 -13.73 -14.79 7.52
N ASP A 20 -13.88 -15.79 8.38
CA ASP A 20 -12.84 -16.08 9.37
C ASP A 20 -11.59 -16.62 8.66
N TRP A 21 -10.59 -15.73 8.54
CA TRP A 21 -9.32 -16.02 7.87
C TRP A 21 -8.45 -17.04 8.61
N LEU A 22 -8.69 -17.23 9.91
CA LEU A 22 -7.90 -18.13 10.77
C LEU A 22 -8.60 -19.46 11.04
N ALA A 23 -9.91 -19.55 10.78
CA ALA A 23 -10.67 -20.79 10.89
C ALA A 23 -10.22 -21.83 9.86
N ASN A 24 -10.07 -23.06 10.34
CA ASN A 24 -9.78 -24.23 9.51
C ASN A 24 -11.06 -25.00 9.16
N GLY A 25 -11.01 -25.80 8.10
CA GLY A 25 -12.10 -26.67 7.65
C GLY A 25 -12.78 -26.18 6.37
N ASP A 26 -13.51 -27.10 5.73
CA ASP A 26 -14.03 -26.91 4.37
C ASP A 26 -14.97 -25.71 4.26
N ARG A 27 -15.83 -25.49 5.25
CA ARG A 27 -16.75 -24.34 5.28
C ARG A 27 -16.01 -23.00 5.34
N ALA A 28 -14.90 -22.93 6.09
CA ALA A 28 -14.10 -21.71 6.17
C ALA A 28 -13.35 -21.46 4.85
N GLU A 29 -12.89 -22.54 4.20
CA GLU A 29 -12.25 -22.49 2.90
C GLU A 29 -13.21 -22.04 1.78
N GLU A 30 -14.43 -22.57 1.77
CA GLU A 30 -15.49 -22.15 0.84
C GLU A 30 -15.84 -20.68 1.02
N ALA A 31 -15.97 -20.20 2.27
CA ALA A 31 -16.23 -18.80 2.55
C ALA A 31 -15.11 -17.87 2.05
N ARG A 32 -13.83 -18.25 2.26
CA ARG A 32 -12.68 -17.50 1.73
C ARG A 32 -12.66 -17.49 0.20
N LYS A 33 -12.92 -18.63 -0.45
CA LYS A 33 -13.00 -18.72 -1.91
C LYS A 33 -14.13 -17.84 -2.47
N ALA A 34 -15.29 -17.84 -1.83
CA ALA A 34 -16.41 -16.98 -2.21
C ALA A 34 -16.06 -15.49 -2.07
N TYR A 35 -15.40 -15.09 -0.98
CA TYR A 35 -14.95 -13.71 -0.78
C TYR A 35 -13.92 -13.27 -1.83
N ILE A 36 -12.90 -14.10 -2.10
CA ILE A 36 -11.89 -13.84 -3.13
C ILE A 36 -12.54 -13.76 -4.51
N SER A 37 -13.47 -14.67 -4.82
CA SER A 37 -14.22 -14.64 -6.08
C SER A 37 -15.06 -13.36 -6.20
N TRP A 38 -15.69 -12.90 -5.12
CA TRP A 38 -16.42 -11.65 -5.12
C TRP A 38 -15.48 -10.48 -5.42
N GLU A 39 -14.36 -10.36 -4.69
CA GLU A 39 -13.39 -9.26 -4.84
C GLU A 39 -12.84 -9.16 -6.27
N GLN A 40 -12.55 -10.30 -6.90
CA GLN A 40 -12.09 -10.36 -8.30
C GLN A 40 -13.15 -9.88 -9.30
N ASN A 41 -14.44 -10.07 -8.99
CA ASN A 41 -15.56 -9.72 -9.86
C ASN A 41 -16.17 -8.35 -9.56
N THR A 42 -15.76 -7.69 -8.47
CA THR A 42 -16.24 -6.36 -8.09
C THR A 42 -15.12 -5.32 -8.03
N PRO A 43 -14.37 -5.10 -9.14
CA PRO A 43 -13.26 -4.16 -9.15
C PRO A 43 -13.73 -2.76 -8.73
N GLY A 44 -13.03 -2.17 -7.76
CA GLY A 44 -13.40 -0.88 -7.15
C GLY A 44 -14.27 -0.96 -5.90
N ALA A 45 -14.76 -2.15 -5.51
CA ALA A 45 -15.46 -2.35 -4.25
C ALA A 45 -14.50 -2.34 -3.04
N ASN A 46 -13.29 -2.86 -3.24
CA ASN A 46 -12.20 -2.82 -2.29
C ASN A 46 -10.95 -2.17 -2.91
N PHE A 47 -10.31 -1.25 -2.20
CA PHE A 47 -8.95 -0.81 -2.51
C PHE A 47 -8.09 -1.10 -1.29
N ARG A 48 -7.01 -1.83 -1.53
CA ARG A 48 -6.08 -2.20 -0.50
C ARG A 48 -4.73 -1.61 -0.85
N ASN A 49 -4.31 -0.61 -0.08
CA ASN A 49 -2.91 -0.21 -0.08
C ASN A 49 -2.23 -0.98 1.03
N ASP A 50 -1.62 -2.12 0.67
CA ASP A 50 -0.89 -2.89 1.66
C ASP A 50 0.36 -2.13 2.14
N VAL A 51 1.03 -2.69 3.15
CA VAL A 51 2.19 -2.05 3.78
C VAL A 51 3.34 -1.78 2.81
N TRP A 52 3.43 -2.54 1.72
CA TRP A 52 4.46 -2.38 0.69
C TRP A 52 4.17 -1.17 -0.19
N TYR A 53 2.90 -0.90 -0.50
CA TYR A 53 2.48 0.25 -1.30
C TYR A 53 2.26 1.54 -0.49
N TRP A 54 2.29 1.49 0.85
CA TRP A 54 2.25 2.70 1.67
C TRP A 54 3.46 3.62 1.43
N ARG A 55 4.68 3.07 1.41
CA ARG A 55 5.90 3.87 1.27
C ARG A 55 5.97 4.63 -0.06
N PRO A 56 5.68 4.00 -1.23
CA PRO A 56 5.61 4.71 -2.50
C PRO A 56 4.57 5.83 -2.50
N LEU A 57 3.37 5.57 -1.95
CA LEU A 57 2.34 6.61 -1.82
C LEU A 57 2.81 7.79 -0.97
N TRP A 58 3.48 7.51 0.15
CA TRP A 58 4.02 8.55 1.02
C TRP A 58 5.17 9.32 0.36
N ASP A 59 6.04 8.66 -0.41
CA ASP A 59 7.09 9.30 -1.19
C ASP A 59 6.51 10.30 -2.20
N PHE A 60 5.43 9.94 -2.90
CA PHE A 60 4.70 10.87 -3.77
C PHE A 60 4.17 12.08 -3.02
N VAL A 61 3.55 11.87 -1.85
CA VAL A 61 3.06 12.96 -1.01
C VAL A 61 4.21 13.88 -0.58
N CYS A 62 5.37 13.33 -0.26
CA CYS A 62 6.57 14.11 0.07
C CYS A 62 7.07 14.93 -1.13
N GLU A 63 7.10 14.34 -2.33
CA GLU A 63 7.53 14.99 -3.56
C GLU A 63 6.64 16.20 -3.91
N VAL A 64 5.31 16.03 -3.82
CA VAL A 64 4.37 17.08 -4.24
C VAL A 64 4.03 18.10 -3.15
N CYS A 65 4.38 17.83 -1.90
CA CYS A 65 4.06 18.66 -0.73
C CYS A 65 5.31 19.03 0.09
N ASP A 66 6.48 19.09 -0.52
CA ASP A 66 7.75 19.42 0.14
C ASP A 66 7.74 20.81 0.81
N ASP A 67 6.96 21.74 0.26
CA ASP A 67 6.73 23.08 0.80
C ASP A 67 5.78 23.11 2.02
N ILE A 68 5.07 22.02 2.28
CA ILE A 68 4.08 21.89 3.38
C ILE A 68 4.63 21.03 4.53
N LEU A 69 5.41 20.01 4.19
CA LEU A 69 5.94 19.00 5.10
C LEU A 69 7.31 19.41 5.65
N THR A 70 7.56 19.11 6.92
CA THR A 70 8.92 19.19 7.48
C THR A 70 9.70 17.92 7.14
N LYS A 71 11.03 17.95 7.27
CA LYS A 71 11.86 16.76 7.13
C LYS A 71 11.40 15.62 8.04
N GLU A 72 11.09 15.96 9.29
CA GLU A 72 10.54 15.02 10.27
C GLU A 72 9.22 14.41 9.80
N ASP A 73 8.28 15.20 9.24
CA ASP A 73 7.03 14.63 8.70
C ASP A 73 7.32 13.59 7.59
N MET A 74 8.26 13.89 6.70
CA MET A 74 8.61 13.03 5.57
C MET A 74 9.27 11.72 6.02
N GLU A 75 10.15 11.78 7.01
CA GLU A 75 10.85 10.62 7.57
C GLU A 75 9.89 9.72 8.36
N GLU A 76 9.14 10.32 9.27
CA GLU A 76 8.27 9.59 10.20
C GLU A 76 7.05 8.98 9.51
N GLY A 77 6.55 9.58 8.43
CA GLY A 77 5.41 9.04 7.67
C GLY A 77 5.69 7.69 6.98
N LYS A 78 6.94 7.21 6.97
CA LYS A 78 7.32 5.86 6.50
C LYS A 78 7.29 4.79 7.60
N SER A 79 7.03 5.19 8.84
CA SER A 79 7.18 4.36 10.04
C SER A 79 5.86 4.17 10.80
N ASP A 80 5.89 3.37 11.86
CA ASP A 80 4.78 3.17 12.82
C ASP A 80 5.00 3.93 14.13
N SER A 81 5.63 5.10 14.06
CA SER A 81 5.97 5.90 15.24
C SER A 81 4.77 6.58 15.91
N GLY A 82 3.62 6.62 15.23
CA GLY A 82 2.45 7.40 15.67
C GLY A 82 2.60 8.90 15.45
N HIS A 83 3.54 9.34 14.58
CA HIS A 83 3.74 10.75 14.25
C HIS A 83 2.46 11.44 13.78
N VAL A 84 2.24 12.67 14.26
CA VAL A 84 0.99 13.41 14.05
C VAL A 84 1.20 14.59 13.11
N ILE A 85 0.55 14.54 11.95
CA ILE A 85 0.46 15.69 11.05
C ILE A 85 -0.68 16.61 11.50
N SER A 86 -0.38 17.89 11.69
CA SER A 86 -1.37 18.87 12.16
C SER A 86 -2.56 19.00 11.19
N LYS A 87 -3.74 19.31 11.73
CA LYS A 87 -4.98 19.57 10.95
C LYS A 87 -4.75 20.56 9.81
N THR A 88 -3.95 21.59 10.03
CA THR A 88 -3.65 22.62 9.01
C THR A 88 -2.81 22.04 7.88
N LYS A 89 -1.73 21.29 8.19
CA LYS A 89 -0.90 20.61 7.18
C LYS A 89 -1.73 19.59 6.40
N ALA A 90 -2.50 18.74 7.08
CA ALA A 90 -3.37 17.74 6.45
C ALA A 90 -4.34 18.36 5.43
N LYS A 91 -4.97 19.49 5.76
CA LYS A 91 -5.86 20.21 4.82
C LYS A 91 -5.11 20.75 3.60
N LYS A 92 -3.89 21.26 3.78
CA LYS A 92 -3.05 21.76 2.68
C LYS A 92 -2.62 20.63 1.75
N ILE A 93 -2.17 19.51 2.30
CA ILE A 93 -1.82 18.29 1.55
C ILE A 93 -3.02 17.85 0.71
N ALA A 94 -4.20 17.71 1.31
CA ALA A 94 -5.41 17.31 0.59
C ALA A 94 -5.77 18.29 -0.55
N ALA A 95 -5.58 19.60 -0.35
CA ALA A 95 -5.83 20.60 -1.38
C ALA A 95 -4.79 20.56 -2.51
N ARG A 96 -3.53 20.23 -2.22
CA ARG A 96 -2.47 20.01 -3.21
C ARG A 96 -2.76 18.77 -4.04
N LEU A 97 -2.99 17.62 -3.39
CA LEU A 97 -3.25 16.35 -4.06
C LEU A 97 -4.45 16.40 -5.04
N ARG A 98 -5.53 17.13 -4.70
CA ARG A 98 -6.67 17.33 -5.60
C ARG A 98 -6.34 18.08 -6.90
N LYS A 99 -5.20 18.75 -6.98
CA LYS A 99 -4.75 19.51 -8.16
C LYS A 99 -3.70 18.77 -8.97
N VAL A 100 -3.19 17.66 -8.45
CA VAL A 100 -2.14 16.88 -9.08
C VAL A 100 -2.80 15.76 -9.88
N ASP A 101 -2.94 15.97 -11.19
CA ASP A 101 -3.56 15.00 -12.10
C ASP A 101 -2.50 14.31 -12.98
N LYS A 102 -1.52 15.08 -13.50
CA LYS A 102 -0.49 14.57 -14.44
C LYS A 102 0.74 13.96 -13.78
N ASP A 103 1.05 14.32 -12.54
CA ASP A 103 2.28 13.84 -11.88
C ASP A 103 2.14 12.40 -11.35
N LEU A 104 0.91 11.88 -11.27
CA LEU A 104 0.61 10.55 -10.74
C LEU A 104 1.12 9.43 -11.64
N GLU A 105 0.81 9.46 -12.95
CA GLU A 105 1.27 8.45 -13.91
C GLU A 105 2.79 8.42 -14.00
N LYS A 106 3.41 9.60 -14.01
CA LYS A 106 4.87 9.74 -14.03
C LYS A 106 5.50 9.11 -12.79
N HIS A 107 4.97 9.43 -11.60
CA HIS A 107 5.51 8.88 -10.36
C HIS A 107 5.39 7.35 -10.32
N GLN A 108 4.28 6.77 -10.80
CA GLN A 108 4.12 5.33 -10.90
C GLN A 108 5.17 4.71 -11.84
N ILE A 109 5.32 5.24 -13.05
CA ILE A 109 6.29 4.76 -14.04
C ILE A 109 7.73 4.84 -13.47
N ASP A 110 8.06 5.95 -12.82
CA ASP A 110 9.39 6.16 -12.23
C ASP A 110 9.65 5.19 -11.05
N HIS A 111 8.61 4.87 -10.26
CA HIS A 111 8.68 3.88 -9.19
C HIS A 111 8.90 2.46 -9.73
N GLU A 112 8.11 2.03 -10.72
CA GLU A 112 8.25 0.73 -11.38
C GLU A 112 9.62 0.60 -12.05
N ARG A 113 10.06 1.65 -12.77
CA ARG A 113 11.40 1.69 -13.38
C ARG A 113 12.48 1.52 -12.33
N ARG A 114 12.38 2.19 -11.17
CA ARG A 114 13.36 2.06 -10.10
C ARG A 114 13.45 0.62 -9.61
N ASN A 115 12.32 -0.01 -9.32
CA ASN A 115 12.28 -1.38 -8.81
C ASN A 115 12.82 -2.39 -9.83
N ASN A 116 12.44 -2.25 -11.10
CA ASN A 116 12.89 -3.16 -12.17
C ASN A 116 14.38 -3.00 -12.51
N ASN A 117 15.02 -1.89 -12.11
CA ASN A 117 16.45 -1.66 -12.31
C ASN A 117 17.28 -1.88 -11.03
N LEU A 118 16.67 -2.36 -9.94
CA LEU A 118 17.46 -2.81 -8.78
C LEU A 118 18.24 -4.06 -9.20
N PRO A 119 19.54 -4.13 -8.87
CA PRO A 119 20.34 -5.32 -9.17
C PRO A 119 19.82 -6.51 -8.36
N ASP A 120 19.80 -7.68 -8.99
CA ASP A 120 19.59 -8.94 -8.29
C ASP A 120 20.84 -9.27 -7.46
N GLU A 121 20.84 -8.84 -6.20
CA GLU A 121 21.90 -9.16 -5.25
C GLU A 121 21.67 -10.53 -4.62
N GLU A 122 22.74 -11.32 -4.50
CA GLU A 122 22.66 -12.61 -3.84
C GLU A 122 22.33 -12.43 -2.36
N CYS A 123 21.21 -12.99 -1.91
CA CYS A 123 20.78 -12.86 -0.52
C CYS A 123 21.76 -13.57 0.42
N GLU A 124 22.48 -12.81 1.27
CA GLU A 124 23.46 -13.35 2.22
C GLU A 124 22.86 -14.34 3.24
N LEU A 125 21.54 -14.28 3.49
CA LEU A 125 20.86 -15.17 4.43
C LEU A 125 20.50 -16.54 3.83
N CYS A 126 20.45 -16.67 2.50
CA CYS A 126 20.10 -17.93 1.83
C CYS A 126 21.01 -18.31 0.66
N GLY A 127 22.04 -17.52 0.33
CA GLY A 127 22.94 -17.76 -0.81
C GLY A 127 22.18 -17.86 -2.14
N GLY A 128 21.17 -17.00 -2.33
CA GLY A 128 20.32 -17.01 -3.53
C GLY A 128 19.43 -18.25 -3.70
N THR A 129 19.39 -19.19 -2.74
CA THR A 129 18.61 -20.43 -2.87
C THR A 129 17.12 -20.27 -2.59
N GLY A 130 16.71 -19.13 -2.00
CA GLY A 130 15.33 -18.89 -1.56
C GLY A 130 14.91 -19.74 -0.36
N LYS A 131 15.82 -20.50 0.25
CA LYS A 131 15.58 -21.32 1.45
C LYS A 131 16.61 -20.94 2.50
N ARG A 132 16.15 -20.52 3.68
CA ARG A 132 17.04 -20.28 4.81
C ARG A 132 17.68 -21.63 5.18
N ALA A 133 19.00 -21.73 5.09
CA ALA A 133 19.71 -22.91 5.56
C ALA A 133 19.42 -23.05 7.06
N LEU A 134 18.74 -24.14 7.45
CA LEU A 134 18.65 -24.50 8.86
C LEU A 134 20.04 -25.02 9.22
N ASN A 135 20.78 -24.28 10.02
CA ASN A 135 21.98 -24.81 10.65
C ASN A 135 21.55 -25.98 11.54
N GLU A 136 22.08 -27.18 11.27
CA GLU A 136 21.93 -28.37 12.13
C GLU A 136 22.61 -28.18 13.49
#